data_AF-A0A6A4BLJ6-F1
#
_entry.id   AF-A0A6A4BLJ6-F1
#
_cell.length_a   1.000
_cell.length_b   1.000
_cell.length_c   1.000
_cell.angle_alpha   90.00
_cell.angle_beta   90.00
_cell.angle_gamma   90.00
#
_symmetry.space_group_name_H-M   'P 1'
#
loop_
_entity.id
_entity.type
_entity.pdbx_description
1 polymer ?
#
loop_
_entity_poly.entity_id
_entity_poly.type
_entity_poly.pdbx_seq_one_letter_code
_entity_poly.pdbx_strand_id
1 'polypeptide(L)'
;MGMRRELMEEGGVSATFKASLGDSTVNDKTYKSFLMHADETFDQWPESVRYRIWFKWDDAITLLTDKYPEMAPIVERAREVAAKTQ
;
A
#
# COMPACT_ATOMS: atom_id res chain seq x y z
N MET A 1 -7.45 -4.92 13.71
CA MET A 1 -7.93 -6.10 12.95
C MET A 1 -8.28 -5.81 11.48
N GLY A 2 -8.37 -4.55 11.01
CA GLY A 2 -8.80 -4.27 9.62
C GLY A 2 -7.78 -4.53 8.51
N MET A 3 -6.52 -4.08 8.65
CA MET A 3 -5.59 -3.96 7.51
C MET A 3 -5.31 -5.24 6.71
N ARG A 4 -5.14 -6.40 7.38
CA ARG A 4 -4.85 -7.67 6.68
C ARG A 4 -6.09 -8.19 5.95
N ARG A 5 -7.28 -7.87 6.48
CA ARG A 5 -8.56 -8.19 5.87
C ARG A 5 -8.76 -7.35 4.60
N GLU A 6 -8.56 -6.04 4.67
CA GLU A 6 -8.66 -5.15 3.49
C GLU A 6 -7.72 -5.58 2.36
N LEU A 7 -6.46 -5.90 2.69
CA LEU A 7 -5.49 -6.31 1.67
C LEU A 7 -5.86 -7.64 0.98
N MET A 8 -6.51 -8.55 1.70
CA MET A 8 -7.03 -9.80 1.12
C MET A 8 -8.27 -9.54 0.26
N GLU A 9 -9.22 -8.74 0.77
CA GLU A 9 -10.50 -8.48 0.10
C GLU A 9 -10.32 -7.66 -1.18
N GLU A 10 -9.55 -6.57 -1.13
CA GLU A 10 -9.34 -5.67 -2.28
C GLU A 10 -8.14 -6.12 -3.14
N GLY A 11 -7.05 -6.50 -2.47
CA GLY A 11 -5.76 -6.76 -3.11
C GLY A 11 -5.49 -8.22 -3.40
N GLY A 12 -6.23 -9.18 -2.86
CA GLY A 12 -5.98 -10.61 -3.05
C GLY A 12 -4.57 -11.04 -2.63
N VAL A 13 -4.02 -10.41 -1.58
CA VAL A 13 -2.65 -10.62 -1.10
C VAL A 13 -2.67 -10.98 0.38
N SER A 14 -2.01 -12.08 0.75
CA SER A 14 -1.63 -12.31 2.14
C SER A 14 -0.33 -11.55 2.43
N ALA A 15 -0.21 -10.97 3.63
CA ALA A 15 0.94 -10.14 3.93
C ALA A 15 1.34 -10.10 5.40
N THR A 16 2.66 -9.99 5.59
CA THR A 16 3.32 -9.80 6.86
C THR A 16 3.52 -8.31 7.14
N PHE A 17 3.14 -7.90 8.34
CA PHE A 17 3.38 -6.54 8.81
C PHE A 17 4.87 -6.28 8.99
N LYS A 18 5.36 -5.15 8.46
CA LYS A 18 6.76 -4.72 8.63
C LYS A 18 6.87 -3.50 9.53
N ALA A 19 6.14 -2.43 9.23
CA ALA A 19 6.24 -1.18 9.99
C ALA A 19 4.97 -0.32 9.86
N SER A 20 4.73 0.53 10.87
CA SER A 20 3.80 1.65 10.73
C SER A 20 4.49 2.79 9.99
N LEU A 21 3.79 3.45 9.07
CA LEU A 21 4.31 4.62 8.35
C LEU A 21 4.01 5.94 9.07
N GLY A 22 3.22 5.88 10.15
CA GLY A 22 2.66 7.04 10.81
C GLY A 22 1.32 7.45 10.23
N ASP A 23 0.73 8.47 10.86
CA ASP A 23 -0.56 9.02 10.45
C ASP A 23 -0.31 10.12 9.40
N SER A 24 -1.01 10.05 8.27
CA SER A 24 -0.99 11.09 7.23
C SER A 24 -2.38 11.68 7.07
N THR A 25 -2.52 12.98 7.26
CA THR A 25 -3.79 13.69 7.05
C THR A 25 -3.82 14.29 5.65
N VAL A 26 -4.83 13.91 4.88
CA VAL A 26 -5.13 14.50 3.58
C VAL A 26 -6.53 15.07 3.65
N ASN A 27 -6.66 16.39 3.41
CA ASN A 27 -7.88 17.14 3.65
C ASN A 27 -8.37 16.87 5.09
N ASP A 28 -9.59 16.37 5.27
CA ASP A 28 -10.18 16.06 6.58
C ASP A 28 -10.06 14.58 6.97
N LYS A 29 -9.27 13.78 6.23
CA LYS A 29 -9.12 12.34 6.47
C LYS A 29 -7.72 12.00 6.94
N THR A 30 -7.63 11.34 8.09
CA THR A 30 -6.38 10.77 8.60
C THR A 30 -6.27 9.31 8.21
N TYR A 31 -5.22 8.99 7.48
CA TYR A 31 -4.87 7.64 7.05
C TYR A 31 -3.83 7.05 7.98
N LYS A 32 -4.10 5.83 8.44
CA LYS A 32 -3.13 5.00 9.18
C LYS A 32 -2.51 4.03 8.20
N SER A 33 -1.31 4.38 7.74
CA SER A 33 -0.63 3.67 6.67
C SER A 33 0.43 2.72 7.21
N PHE A 34 0.62 1.60 6.52
CA PHE A 34 1.49 0.53 6.99
C PHE A 34 2.33 -0.04 5.84
N LEU A 35 3.59 -0.35 6.14
CA LEU A 35 4.44 -1.14 5.26
C LEU A 35 4.16 -2.62 5.49
N MET A 36 3.81 -3.31 4.41
CA MET A 36 3.52 -4.73 4.39
C MET A 36 4.46 -5.44 3.41
N HIS A 37 4.84 -6.67 3.74
CA HIS A 37 5.50 -7.58 2.81
C HIS A 37 4.46 -8.55 2.28
N ALA A 38 4.26 -8.58 0.97
CA ALA A 38 3.39 -9.55 0.32
C ALA A 38 4.03 -10.95 0.40
N ASP A 39 3.31 -11.92 0.94
CA ASP A 39 3.80 -13.28 1.13
C ASP A 39 3.24 -14.21 0.03
N GLU A 40 1.94 -14.10 -0.26
CA GLU A 40 1.26 -14.88 -1.31
C GLU A 40 0.26 -14.00 -2.07
N THR A 41 0.15 -14.25 -3.37
CA THR A 41 -0.83 -13.62 -4.26
C THR A 41 -1.84 -14.65 -4.74
N PHE A 42 -3.12 -14.38 -4.55
CA PHE A 42 -4.19 -15.25 -5.04
C PHE A 42 -4.66 -14.83 -6.44
N ASP A 43 -4.96 -15.81 -7.28
CA ASP A 43 -5.52 -15.61 -8.63
C ASP A 43 -7.02 -15.30 -8.57
N GLN A 44 -7.71 -15.85 -7.57
CA GLN A 44 -9.11 -15.57 -7.27
C GLN A 44 -9.21 -15.02 -5.85
N TRP A 45 -9.87 -13.88 -5.71
CA TRP A 45 -10.12 -13.22 -4.43
C TRP A 45 -11.45 -12.44 -4.50
N PRO A 46 -11.99 -11.96 -3.37
CA PRO A 46 -13.33 -11.36 -3.30
C PRO A 46 -13.58 -10.23 -4.31
N GLU A 47 -12.57 -9.40 -4.60
CA GLU A 47 -12.65 -8.33 -5.60
C GLU A 47 -11.84 -8.61 -6.88
N SER A 48 -11.65 -9.88 -7.25
CA SER A 48 -10.85 -10.30 -8.43
C SER A 48 -11.32 -9.78 -9.79
N VAL A 49 -12.49 -9.14 -9.86
CA VAL A 49 -12.93 -8.35 -11.03
C VAL A 49 -12.10 -7.07 -11.23
N ARG A 50 -11.38 -6.61 -10.21
CA ARG A 50 -10.46 -5.46 -10.25
C ARG A 50 -9.05 -5.91 -10.61
N TYR A 51 -8.32 -5.09 -11.36
CA TYR A 51 -6.92 -5.37 -11.69
C TYR A 51 -5.99 -5.00 -10.53
N ARG A 52 -5.08 -5.93 -10.18
CA ARG A 52 -3.91 -5.67 -9.34
C ARG A 52 -2.68 -5.52 -10.24
N ILE A 53 -1.92 -4.45 -10.05
CA ILE A 53 -0.69 -4.19 -10.79
C ILE A 53 0.44 -3.91 -9.78
N TRP A 54 1.60 -4.54 -10.00
CA TRP A 54 2.80 -4.27 -9.22
C TRP A 54 3.63 -3.18 -9.90
N PHE A 55 4.10 -2.24 -9.10
CA PHE A 55 4.91 -1.12 -9.57
C PHE A 55 6.26 -1.12 -8.85
N LYS A 56 7.30 -0.63 -9.53
CA LYS A 56 8.50 -0.14 -8.84
C LYS A 56 8.13 1.13 -8.08
N TRP A 57 8.89 1.44 -7.02
CA TRP A 57 8.63 2.61 -6.18
C TRP A 57 8.52 3.91 -6.99
N ASP A 58 9.48 4.19 -7.87
CA ASP A 58 9.52 5.43 -8.66
C ASP A 58 8.35 5.53 -9.64
N ASP A 59 7.95 4.41 -10.25
CA ASP A 59 6.82 4.35 -11.18
C ASP A 59 5.50 4.61 -10.44
N ALA A 60 5.34 4.02 -9.25
CA ALA A 60 4.18 4.24 -8.39
C ALA A 60 4.08 5.71 -7.94
N ILE A 61 5.19 6.29 -7.48
CA ILE A 61 5.24 7.70 -7.07
C ILE A 61 4.87 8.59 -8.25
N THR A 62 5.48 8.38 -9.42
CA THR A 62 5.21 9.17 -10.63
C THR A 62 3.73 9.12 -11.03
N LEU A 63 3.14 7.92 -11.04
CA LEU A 63 1.73 7.73 -11.38
C LEU A 63 0.79 8.41 -10.37
N LEU A 64 1.11 8.31 -9.09
CA LEU A 64 0.31 8.91 -8.02
C LEU A 64 0.46 10.43 -8.00
N THR A 65 1.64 11.00 -8.21
CA THR A 65 1.82 12.45 -8.28
C THR A 65 0.94 13.09 -9.36
N ASP A 66 0.73 12.41 -10.49
CA ASP A 66 -0.13 12.88 -11.58
C ASP A 66 -1.63 12.76 -11.27
N LYS A 67 -2.07 11.65 -10.67
CA LYS A 67 -3.50 11.32 -10.53
C LYS A 67 -4.08 11.43 -9.12
N TYR A 68 -3.27 11.16 -8.10
CA TYR A 68 -3.61 11.10 -6.67
C TYR A 68 -2.45 11.65 -5.84
N PRO A 69 -2.09 12.94 -6.00
CA PRO A 69 -0.87 13.51 -5.44
C PRO A 69 -0.76 13.36 -3.93
N GLU A 70 -1.89 13.23 -3.23
CA GLU A 70 -1.95 12.97 -1.80
C GLU A 70 -1.41 11.61 -1.36
N MET A 71 -1.39 10.62 -2.26
CA MET A 71 -0.95 9.26 -1.96
C MET A 71 0.55 9.07 -2.23
N ALA A 72 1.15 9.88 -3.10
CA ALA A 72 2.58 9.81 -3.41
C ALA A 72 3.48 9.91 -2.16
N PRO A 73 3.23 10.84 -1.21
CA PRO A 73 4.00 10.92 0.04
C PRO A 73 3.96 9.64 0.89
N ILE A 74 2.84 8.88 0.85
CA ILE A 74 2.71 7.63 1.59
C ILE A 74 3.67 6.57 1.00
N VAL A 75 3.78 6.52 -0.33
CA VAL A 75 4.67 5.59 -1.04
C VAL A 75 6.15 5.98 -0.87
N GLU A 76 6.47 7.27 -0.93
CA GLU A 76 7.81 7.78 -0.60
C GLU A 76 8.22 7.37 0.81
N ARG A 77 7.32 7.58 1.78
CA ARG A 77 7.56 7.19 3.17
C ARG A 77 7.74 5.68 3.33
N ALA A 78 6.94 4.88 2.63
CA ALA A 78 7.08 3.42 2.63
C ALA A 78 8.46 2.98 2.14
N ARG A 79 8.95 3.58 1.06
CA ARG A 79 10.29 3.33 0.51
C ARG A 79 11.40 3.68 1.51
N GLU A 80 11.33 4.84 2.15
CA GLU A 80 12.32 5.26 3.16
C GLU A 80 12.38 4.30 4.35
N VAL A 81 11.21 3.86 4.84
CA VAL A 81 11.12 2.93 5.96
C VAL A 81 11.62 1.55 5.53
N ALA A 82 11.27 1.08 4.33
CA ALA A 82 11.75 -0.19 3.80
C ALA A 82 13.28 -0.26 3.75
N ALA A 83 13.94 0.82 3.30
CA ALA A 83 15.40 0.90 3.26
C ALA A 83 16.09 0.84 4.65
N LYS A 84 15.34 1.12 5.72
CA LYS A 84 15.83 1.07 7.11
C LYS A 84 15.47 -0.23 7.84
N THR A 85 14.58 -1.03 7.26
CA THR A 85 14.06 -2.27 7.86
C THR A 85 14.60 -3.52 7.17
N GLN A 86 15.57 -3.35 6.27
CA GLN A 86 16.33 -4.44 5.62
C GLN A 86 17.46 -4.95 6.51
#